data_AF-C2G1X4-F1
#
_entry.id   AF-C2G1X4-F1
#
_cell.length_a   1.000
_cell.length_b   1.000
_cell.length_c   1.000
_cell.angle_alpha   90.00
_cell.angle_beta   90.00
_cell.angle_gamma   90.00
#
_symmetry.space_group_name_H-M   'P 1'
#
loop_
_entity.id
_entity.type
_entity.pdbx_description
1 polymer ?
#
loop_
_entity_poly.entity_id
_entity_poly.type
_entity_poly.pdbx_seq_one_letter_code
_entity_poly.pdbx_strand_id
1 'polypeptide(L)'
;VEAAPIKANNDTPPAINGKDGGSTTSVLDNDQLNGKPVVPAEVKLTPGTSPIKGITMNPDGTITISPETPAGSYEYPYTICEVLNPTNCSDAKVTVV
;
A
#
# COMPACT_ATOMS: atom_id res chain seq x y z
N VAL A 1 4.16 -20.50 19.23
CA VAL A 1 5.11 -19.59 18.54
C VAL A 1 4.46 -18.22 18.58
N GLU A 2 5.17 -17.20 19.03
CA GLU A 2 4.68 -15.82 19.00
C GLU A 2 4.83 -15.29 17.57
N ALA A 3 3.81 -14.59 17.07
CA ALA A 3 3.87 -14.01 15.73
C ALA A 3 4.90 -12.87 15.69
N ALA A 4 5.65 -12.77 14.58
CA ALA A 4 6.64 -11.71 14.45
C ALA A 4 5.95 -10.35 14.29
N PRO A 5 6.42 -9.27 14.93
CA PRO A 5 5.76 -7.97 14.80
C PRO A 5 5.79 -7.49 13.34
N ILE A 6 4.63 -7.06 12.84
CA ILE A 6 4.51 -6.30 11.58
C ILE A 6 4.41 -4.82 11.93
N LYS A 7 5.19 -4.00 11.23
CA LYS A 7 5.11 -2.54 11.29
C LYS A 7 4.81 -2.01 9.89
N ALA A 8 3.52 -1.90 9.58
CA ALA A 8 3.06 -1.19 8.40
C ALA A 8 3.19 0.33 8.64
N ASN A 9 3.79 1.07 7.73
CA ASN A 9 4.03 2.51 7.82
C ASN A 9 3.23 3.23 6.73
N ASN A 10 2.69 4.40 7.07
CA ASN A 10 1.96 5.17 6.07
C ASN A 10 2.89 5.65 4.95
N ASP A 11 2.36 5.67 3.73
CA ASP A 11 3.09 5.99 2.53
C ASP A 11 2.73 7.38 1.99
N THR A 12 3.70 8.05 1.40
CA THR A 12 3.50 9.32 0.70
C THR A 12 4.43 9.35 -0.51
N PRO A 13 4.07 8.64 -1.60
CA PRO A 13 4.86 8.64 -2.82
C PRO A 13 4.94 10.05 -3.42
N PRO A 14 5.89 10.31 -4.33
CA PRO A 14 5.93 11.57 -5.08
C PRO A 14 4.60 11.87 -5.78
N ALA A 15 4.27 13.15 -5.89
CA ALA A 15 3.05 13.59 -6.56
C ALA A 15 3.00 13.10 -8.01
N ILE A 16 1.80 12.69 -8.46
CA ILE A 16 1.58 12.25 -9.84
C ILE A 16 0.58 13.19 -10.49
N ASN A 17 0.91 13.67 -11.70
CA ASN A 17 -0.02 14.48 -12.46
C ASN A 17 -1.24 13.62 -12.88
N GLY A 18 -2.37 13.82 -12.21
CA GLY A 18 -3.61 13.08 -12.47
C GLY A 18 -4.14 13.21 -13.90
N LYS A 19 -3.75 14.27 -14.63
CA LYS A 19 -4.08 14.40 -16.06
C LYS A 19 -3.41 13.32 -16.90
N ASP A 20 -2.11 13.11 -16.69
CA ASP A 20 -1.30 12.18 -17.47
C ASP A 20 -1.42 10.74 -16.92
N GLY A 21 -1.72 10.60 -15.63
CA GLY A 21 -1.69 9.32 -14.92
C GLY A 21 -0.27 8.88 -14.56
N GLY A 22 -0.15 7.68 -13.99
CA GLY A 22 1.13 7.11 -13.60
C GLY A 22 1.00 5.99 -12.59
N SER A 23 2.15 5.57 -12.04
CA SER A 23 2.21 4.57 -10.98
C SER A 23 3.22 4.95 -9.90
N THR A 24 2.94 4.54 -8.67
CA THR A 24 3.84 4.72 -7.52
C THR A 24 4.84 3.57 -7.40
N THR A 25 5.81 3.69 -6.50
CA THR A 25 6.52 2.53 -5.94
C THR A 25 5.59 1.67 -5.08
N SER A 26 6.06 0.53 -4.60
CA SER A 26 5.24 -0.35 -3.76
C SER A 26 5.02 0.26 -2.38
N VAL A 27 3.81 0.13 -1.83
CA VAL A 27 3.51 0.49 -0.43
C VAL A 27 4.28 -0.38 0.57
N LEU A 28 4.80 -1.54 0.14
CA LEU A 28 5.55 -2.44 1.02
C LEU A 28 7.01 -1.98 1.27
N ASP A 29 7.52 -1.01 0.51
CA ASP A 29 8.95 -0.68 0.49
C ASP A 29 9.46 -0.07 1.82
N ASN A 30 8.57 0.55 2.61
CA ASN A 30 8.92 1.13 3.91
C ASN A 30 8.47 0.27 5.11
N ASP A 31 7.92 -0.92 4.87
CA ASP A 31 7.34 -1.77 5.88
C ASP A 31 8.32 -2.78 6.45
N GLN A 32 8.01 -3.25 7.65
CA GLN A 32 8.86 -4.23 8.33
C GLN A 32 8.08 -5.43 8.87
N LEU A 33 8.67 -6.62 8.70
CA LEU A 33 8.30 -7.85 9.39
C LEU A 33 9.50 -8.30 10.24
N ASN A 34 9.29 -8.50 11.54
CA ASN A 34 10.35 -8.86 12.49
C ASN A 34 11.54 -7.88 12.49
N GLY A 35 11.27 -6.58 12.29
CA GLY A 35 12.29 -5.53 12.22
C GLY A 35 13.17 -5.53 10.97
N LYS A 36 12.83 -6.33 9.95
CA LYS A 36 13.49 -6.35 8.64
C LYS A 36 12.54 -5.85 7.56
N PRO A 37 13.04 -5.32 6.43
CA PRO A 37 12.19 -4.96 5.28
C PRO A 37 11.29 -6.14 4.88
N VAL A 38 10.03 -5.85 4.58
CA VAL A 38 9.07 -6.86 4.14
C VAL A 38 9.56 -7.51 2.84
N VAL A 39 9.51 -8.85 2.81
CA VAL A 39 9.61 -9.62 1.56
C VAL A 39 8.17 -9.89 1.09
N PRO A 40 7.78 -9.49 -0.13
CA PRO A 40 6.38 -9.62 -0.58
C PRO A 40 5.78 -11.03 -0.50
N ALA A 41 6.60 -12.08 -0.59
CA ALA A 41 6.15 -13.47 -0.46
C ALA A 41 5.81 -13.88 0.98
N GLU A 42 6.25 -13.13 2.00
CA GLU A 42 6.02 -13.43 3.42
C GLU A 42 4.76 -12.77 3.96
N VAL A 43 4.14 -11.88 3.18
CA VAL A 43 2.95 -11.15 3.57
C VAL A 43 1.87 -11.22 2.51
N LYS A 44 0.63 -11.04 2.94
CA LYS A 44 -0.52 -10.80 2.07
C LYS A 44 -0.90 -9.33 2.18
N LEU A 45 -0.76 -8.59 1.09
CA LEU A 45 -1.29 -7.24 0.94
C LEU A 45 -2.77 -7.29 0.55
N THR A 46 -3.61 -6.57 1.27
CA THR A 46 -5.04 -6.44 1.00
C THR A 46 -5.39 -4.96 0.87
N PRO A 47 -5.71 -4.47 -0.32
CA PRO A 47 -6.23 -3.12 -0.49
C PRO A 47 -7.58 -2.94 0.22
N GLY A 48 -7.78 -1.78 0.83
CA GLY A 48 -9.09 -1.37 1.34
C GLY A 48 -9.98 -0.79 0.23
N THR A 49 -10.90 0.10 0.62
CA THR A 49 -11.77 0.79 -0.33
C THR A 49 -10.98 1.82 -1.13
N SER A 50 -11.02 1.71 -2.47
CA SER A 50 -10.42 2.74 -3.33
C SER A 50 -11.10 4.10 -3.10
N PRO A 51 -10.31 5.19 -2.95
CA PRO A 51 -10.84 6.50 -2.60
C PRO A 51 -11.63 7.16 -3.75
N ILE A 52 -11.29 6.84 -5.01
CA ILE A 52 -11.94 7.39 -6.20
C ILE A 52 -11.74 6.46 -7.40
N LYS A 53 -12.67 6.51 -8.35
CA LYS A 53 -12.49 5.89 -9.67
C LYS A 53 -11.23 6.47 -10.33
N GLY A 54 -10.37 5.58 -10.84
CA GLY A 54 -9.10 5.95 -11.49
C GLY A 54 -7.88 5.65 -10.63
N ILE A 55 -8.04 5.47 -9.31
CA ILE A 55 -6.96 5.01 -8.41
C ILE A 55 -7.18 3.53 -8.08
N THR A 56 -6.15 2.72 -8.27
CA THR A 56 -6.20 1.26 -8.02
C THR A 56 -4.89 0.79 -7.42
N MET A 57 -4.96 0.05 -6.31
CA MET A 57 -3.79 -0.62 -5.73
C MET A 57 -3.64 -2.00 -6.36
N ASN A 58 -2.47 -2.29 -6.90
CA ASN A 58 -2.15 -3.52 -7.58
C ASN A 58 -1.62 -4.58 -6.60
N PRO A 59 -1.63 -5.88 -6.98
CA PRO A 59 -1.13 -6.95 -6.11
C PRO A 59 0.36 -6.85 -5.73
N ASP A 60 1.17 -6.14 -6.51
CA ASP A 60 2.59 -5.87 -6.22
C ASP A 60 2.80 -4.68 -5.26
N GLY A 61 1.71 -4.07 -4.79
CA GLY A 61 1.68 -2.93 -3.89
C GLY A 61 1.89 -1.58 -4.56
N THR A 62 2.09 -1.52 -5.89
CA THR A 62 2.06 -0.24 -6.61
C THR A 62 0.64 0.29 -6.70
N ILE A 63 0.49 1.60 -6.84
CA ILE A 63 -0.80 2.25 -7.09
C ILE A 63 -0.79 2.82 -8.48
N THR A 64 -1.76 2.42 -9.29
CA THR A 64 -2.02 3.01 -10.61
C THR A 64 -3.00 4.15 -10.48
N ILE A 65 -2.65 5.29 -11.07
CA ILE A 65 -3.50 6.46 -11.25
C ILE A 65 -3.78 6.56 -12.75
N SER A 66 -5.05 6.43 -13.13
CA SER A 66 -5.48 6.52 -14.52
C SER A 66 -5.40 7.98 -15.00
N PRO A 67 -5.15 8.21 -16.31
CA PRO A 67 -5.24 9.55 -16.89
C PRO A 67 -6.60 10.20 -16.62
N GLU A 68 -6.61 11.54 -16.58
CA GLU A 68 -7.78 12.37 -16.27
C GLU A 68 -8.41 12.08 -14.88
N THR A 69 -7.62 11.60 -13.93
CA THR A 69 -8.01 11.58 -12.51
C THR A 69 -7.99 13.01 -11.95
N PRO A 70 -9.06 13.49 -11.30
CA PRO A 70 -9.10 14.85 -10.74
C PRO A 70 -7.94 15.10 -9.76
N ALA A 71 -7.39 16.31 -9.79
CA ALA A 71 -6.37 16.71 -8.82
C ALA A 71 -6.97 16.73 -7.40
N GLY A 72 -6.24 16.18 -6.43
CA GLY A 72 -6.69 16.07 -5.06
C GLY A 72 -5.74 15.23 -4.21
N SER A 73 -5.99 15.22 -2.91
CA SER A 73 -5.29 14.35 -1.98
C SER A 73 -6.20 13.18 -1.60
N TYR A 74 -5.73 11.95 -1.81
CA TYR A 74 -6.51 10.74 -1.64
C TYR A 74 -5.82 9.79 -0.66
N GLU A 75 -6.54 9.36 0.38
CA GLU A 75 -6.07 8.31 1.29
C GLU A 75 -6.62 6.95 0.85
N TYR A 76 -5.73 6.00 0.57
CA TYR A 76 -6.10 4.63 0.24
C TYR A 76 -5.62 3.70 1.38
N PRO A 77 -6.52 3.15 2.22
CA PRO A 77 -6.12 2.22 3.28
C PRO A 77 -5.70 0.86 2.70
N TYR A 78 -4.79 0.18 3.38
CA TYR A 78 -4.45 -1.22 3.12
C TYR A 78 -4.07 -1.96 4.40
N THR A 79 -4.14 -3.29 4.33
CA THR A 79 -3.77 -4.20 5.41
C THR A 79 -2.71 -5.17 4.93
N ILE A 80 -1.70 -5.40 5.76
CA ILE A 80 -0.69 -6.43 5.56
C ILE A 80 -0.91 -7.51 6.62
N CYS A 81 -1.00 -8.76 6.21
CA CYS A 81 -1.04 -9.92 7.12
C CYS A 81 0.12 -10.86 6.86
N GLU A 82 0.72 -11.43 7.91
CA GLU A 82 1.78 -12.43 7.76
C GLU A 82 1.23 -13.72 7.11
N VAL A 83 1.95 -14.29 6.15
CA VAL A 83 1.53 -15.56 5.52
C VAL A 83 1.60 -16.73 6.51
N LEU A 84 2.63 -16.75 7.36
CA LEU A 84 2.83 -17.82 8.36
C LEU A 84 1.84 -17.71 9.53
N ASN A 85 1.41 -16.49 9.87
CA ASN A 85 0.44 -16.22 10.94
C ASN A 85 -0.68 -15.31 10.42
N PRO A 86 -1.70 -15.83 9.72
CA PRO A 86 -2.70 -15.02 9.02
C PRO A 86 -3.55 -14.08 9.88
N THR A 87 -3.54 -14.25 11.21
CA THR A 87 -4.20 -13.35 12.16
C THR A 87 -3.31 -12.21 12.62
N ASN A 88 -2.01 -12.26 12.33
CA ASN A 88 -1.05 -11.20 12.59
C ASN A 88 -1.09 -10.21 11.42
N CYS A 89 -1.77 -9.09 11.64
CA CYS A 89 -1.97 -8.08 10.61
C CYS A 89 -1.68 -6.68 11.15
N SER A 90 -1.32 -5.78 10.24
CA SER A 90 -1.09 -4.36 10.51
C SER A 90 -1.70 -3.53 9.40
N ASP A 91 -2.38 -2.44 9.78
CA ASP A 91 -3.03 -1.51 8.84
C ASP A 91 -2.16 -0.28 8.62
N ALA A 92 -2.20 0.24 7.39
CA ALA A 92 -1.59 1.50 7.02
C ALA A 92 -2.40 2.18 5.92
N LYS A 93 -1.97 3.39 5.54
CA LYS A 93 -2.57 4.15 4.45
C LYS A 93 -1.51 4.78 3.59
N VAL A 94 -1.81 4.87 2.30
CA VAL A 94 -1.04 5.65 1.34
C VAL A 94 -1.80 6.92 0.99
N THR A 95 -1.10 8.05 1.06
CA THR A 95 -1.61 9.37 0.65
C THR A 95 -1.05 9.72 -0.71
N VAL A 96 -1.92 9.70 -1.72
CA VAL A 96 -1.62 10.09 -3.11
C VAL A 96 -2.01 11.56 -3.30
N VAL A 97 -1.16 12.33 -3.98
CA VAL A 97 -1.37 13.77 -4.27
C VAL A 97 -1.03 14.12 -5.73
#